data_AF-A0A8S3X8J1-F1
#
_entry.id   AF-A0A8S3X8J1-F1
#
_cell.length_a   1.000
_cell.length_b   1.000
_cell.length_c   1.000
_cell.angle_alpha   90.00
_cell.angle_beta   90.00
_cell.angle_gamma   90.00
#
_symmetry.space_group_name_H-M   'P 1'
#
loop_
_entity.id
_entity.type
_entity.pdbx_description
1 polymer ?
#
loop_
_entity_poly.entity_id
_entity_poly.type
_entity_poly.pdbx_seq_one_letter_code
_entity_poly.pdbx_strand_id
1 'polypeptide(L)'
;MHCFFAELEPSIPVTEQNLADRVRYIMRSKIFDDAELERLRREAIPSSTELATAGDAAPQATDQLPRLEAAMDLPVVVDSNDGEMVSHKLEKMSILEEAILETRSMPLENRLRLPRIPLSKRNRAVVRALNPMLVTYLEASRDLCETDSVLFGTAVAACRIIGAKLPMAGRATKQSSAIPAWRKRIEDRIAKAKGPYRQTDKLQVR
;
A
#
# COMPACT_ATOMS: atom_id res chain seq x y z
N MET A 1 -17.17 20.22 0.98
CA MET A 1 -16.11 19.20 1.22
C MET A 1 -14.74 19.83 1.41
N HIS A 2 -14.21 20.60 0.44
CA HIS A 2 -12.89 21.22 0.59
C HIS A 2 -12.79 22.19 1.78
N CYS A 3 -13.78 23.08 1.98
CA CYS A 3 -13.84 24.00 3.12
C CYS A 3 -13.78 23.25 4.48
N PHE A 4 -14.70 22.30 4.70
CA PHE A 4 -14.68 21.44 5.90
C PHE A 4 -13.33 20.73 6.14
N PHE A 5 -12.65 20.26 5.09
CA PHE A 5 -11.32 19.66 5.25
C PHE A 5 -10.26 20.70 5.66
N ALA A 6 -10.30 21.90 5.07
CA ALA A 6 -9.38 22.98 5.43
C ALA A 6 -9.65 23.56 6.82
N GLU A 7 -10.88 23.48 7.32
CA GLU A 7 -11.29 23.85 8.68
C GLU A 7 -10.84 22.81 9.72
N LEU A 8 -10.97 21.51 9.41
CA LEU A 8 -10.56 20.41 10.30
C LEU A 8 -9.04 20.20 10.32
N GLU A 9 -8.38 20.31 9.17
CA GLU A 9 -6.94 20.04 8.99
C GLU A 9 -6.22 21.20 8.28
N PRO A 10 -6.18 22.41 8.89
CA PRO A 10 -5.56 23.59 8.29
C PRO A 10 -4.04 23.47 8.10
N SER A 11 -3.41 22.48 8.76
CA SER A 11 -1.99 22.16 8.60
C SER A 11 -1.66 21.52 7.25
N ILE A 12 -2.64 20.95 6.56
CA ILE A 12 -2.45 20.19 5.33
C ILE A 12 -2.99 21.00 4.12
N PRO A 13 -2.12 21.67 3.34
CA PRO A 13 -2.55 22.41 2.17
C PRO A 13 -2.98 21.46 1.04
N VAL A 14 -4.29 21.22 0.95
CA VAL A 14 -4.93 20.40 -0.09
C VAL A 14 -5.75 21.32 -1.01
N THR A 15 -5.72 21.09 -2.32
CA THR A 15 -6.62 21.76 -3.27
C THR A 15 -7.91 20.95 -3.45
N GLU A 16 -9.03 21.62 -3.76
CA GLU A 16 -10.31 20.95 -4.00
C GLU A 16 -10.21 19.81 -5.03
N GLN A 17 -9.50 20.05 -6.14
CA GLN A 17 -9.23 19.03 -7.16
C GLN A 17 -8.48 17.81 -6.58
N ASN A 18 -7.48 18.02 -5.72
CA ASN A 18 -6.72 16.92 -5.12
C ASN A 18 -7.61 16.07 -4.19
N LEU A 19 -8.50 16.73 -3.42
CA LEU A 19 -9.46 16.05 -2.57
C LEU A 19 -10.46 15.23 -3.41
N ALA A 20 -11.02 15.82 -4.47
CA ALA A 20 -11.93 15.14 -5.39
C ALA A 20 -11.28 13.92 -6.07
N ASP A 21 -10.03 14.03 -6.51
CA ASP A 21 -9.31 12.93 -7.15
C ASP A 21 -8.96 11.81 -6.17
N ARG A 22 -8.66 12.12 -4.89
CA ARG A 22 -8.51 11.11 -3.82
C ARG A 22 -9.82 10.37 -3.56
N VAL A 23 -10.96 11.06 -3.48
CA VAL A 23 -12.28 10.44 -3.31
C VAL A 23 -12.61 9.52 -4.50
N ARG A 24 -12.44 10.01 -5.75
CA ARG A 24 -12.61 9.20 -6.97
C ARG A 24 -11.67 8.00 -7.03
N TYR A 25 -10.46 8.11 -6.48
CA TYR A 25 -9.53 6.97 -6.38
C TYR A 25 -10.04 5.94 -5.37
N ILE A 26 -10.37 6.36 -4.14
CA ILE A 26 -10.89 5.48 -3.09
C ILE A 26 -12.12 4.70 -3.59
N MET A 27 -13.13 5.37 -4.13
CA MET A 27 -14.35 4.73 -4.65
C MET A 27 -14.09 3.71 -5.77
N ARG A 28 -13.18 4.02 -6.71
CA ARG A 28 -12.85 3.09 -7.82
C ARG A 28 -11.92 1.95 -7.40
N SER A 29 -11.12 2.16 -6.36
CA SER A 29 -10.07 1.22 -5.94
C SER A 29 -10.62 -0.06 -5.31
N LYS A 30 -11.84 -0.03 -4.76
CA LYS A 30 -12.41 -1.09 -3.90
C LYS A 30 -11.40 -1.57 -2.83
N ILE A 31 -10.73 -0.61 -2.18
CA ILE A 31 -9.84 -0.87 -1.04
C ILE A 31 -10.65 -1.24 0.21
N PHE A 32 -11.80 -0.59 0.38
CA PHE A 32 -12.78 -0.87 1.43
C PHE A 32 -13.99 -1.57 0.83
N ASP A 33 -14.54 -2.56 1.55
CA ASP A 33 -15.83 -3.14 1.22
C ASP A 33 -16.98 -2.23 1.73
N ASP A 34 -18.20 -2.39 1.22
CA ASP A 34 -19.31 -1.46 1.49
C ASP A 34 -19.64 -1.35 2.99
N ALA A 35 -19.50 -2.45 3.74
CA ALA A 35 -19.66 -2.48 5.20
C ALA A 35 -18.57 -1.69 5.95
N GLU A 36 -17.34 -1.66 5.42
CA GLU A 36 -16.24 -0.87 5.99
C GLU A 36 -16.39 0.61 5.68
N LEU A 37 -16.84 0.95 4.46
CA LEU A 37 -17.22 2.33 4.13
C LEU A 37 -18.32 2.84 5.05
N GLU A 38 -19.32 2.02 5.36
CA GLU A 38 -20.41 2.39 6.26
C GLU A 38 -19.98 2.46 7.73
N ARG A 39 -18.95 1.71 8.15
CA ARG A 39 -18.29 1.90 9.44
C ARG A 39 -17.56 3.23 9.49
N LEU A 40 -16.73 3.52 8.49
CA LEU A 40 -15.94 4.76 8.39
C LEU A 40 -16.83 6.00 8.29
N ARG A 41 -17.99 5.94 7.63
CA ARG A 41 -18.99 7.03 7.62
C ARG A 41 -19.51 7.34 9.02
N ARG A 42 -19.85 6.31 9.80
CA ARG A 42 -20.32 6.47 11.19
C ARG A 42 -19.23 6.97 12.13
N GLU A 43 -17.97 6.60 11.88
CA GLU A 43 -16.81 7.07 12.66
C GLU A 43 -16.42 8.51 12.32
N ALA A 44 -16.53 8.91 11.04
CA ALA A 44 -16.19 10.25 10.56
C ALA A 44 -17.28 11.31 10.85
N ILE A 45 -18.47 10.90 11.28
CA ILE A 45 -19.49 11.79 11.82
C ILE A 45 -19.35 11.75 13.36
N PRO A 46 -18.62 12.70 13.98
CA PRO A 46 -18.65 12.81 15.43
C PRO A 46 -20.09 13.10 15.87
N SER A 47 -20.52 12.47 16.97
CA SER A 47 -21.85 12.60 17.55
C SER A 47 -22.17 14.04 17.97
N SER A 48 -22.58 14.86 17.00
CA SER A 48 -23.14 16.19 17.22
C SER A 48 -24.58 16.02 17.65
N THR A 49 -24.76 15.79 18.95
CA THR A 49 -26.05 15.86 19.62
C THR A 49 -26.66 17.24 19.41
N GLU A 50 -27.94 17.26 18.99
CA GLU A 50 -28.86 18.40 19.02
C GLU A 50 -28.53 19.66 18.19
N LEU A 51 -29.12 19.72 16.99
CA LEU A 51 -30.04 20.83 16.70
C LEU A 51 -31.26 20.29 15.95
N ALA A 52 -32.47 20.56 16.47
CA ALA A 52 -33.72 19.99 15.97
C ALA A 52 -34.39 20.87 14.90
N THR A 53 -35.12 20.23 13.96
CA THR A 53 -36.35 20.64 13.23
C THR A 53 -36.41 19.94 11.85
N ALA A 54 -37.54 19.50 11.29
CA ALA A 54 -38.85 19.09 11.81
C ALA A 54 -39.60 18.33 10.68
N GLY A 55 -40.46 17.36 11.01
CA GLY A 55 -41.27 16.58 10.05
C GLY A 55 -40.59 15.28 9.58
N ASP A 56 -41.24 14.10 9.57
CA ASP A 56 -42.64 13.81 9.88
C ASP A 56 -42.85 12.42 10.54
N ALA A 57 -44.01 12.26 11.19
CA ALA A 57 -44.50 11.06 11.89
C ALA A 57 -44.92 9.92 10.92
N ALA A 58 -45.12 8.62 11.25
CA ALA A 58 -44.94 7.74 12.42
C ALA A 58 -45.20 6.25 11.95
N PRO A 59 -45.74 5.28 12.74
CA PRO A 59 -45.04 4.51 13.79
C PRO A 59 -45.04 2.95 13.64
N GLN A 60 -44.10 2.34 14.35
CA GLN A 60 -44.06 1.03 15.06
C GLN A 60 -45.05 -0.13 14.76
N ALA A 61 -44.46 -1.33 14.53
CA ALA A 61 -44.81 -2.66 15.09
C ALA A 61 -43.69 -3.67 14.73
N THR A 62 -43.38 -4.79 15.39
CA THR A 62 -43.48 -5.30 16.80
C THR A 62 -42.46 -6.46 16.88
N ASP A 63 -41.46 -6.42 17.77
CA ASP A 63 -41.38 -7.14 19.06
C ASP A 63 -41.07 -8.66 19.01
N GLN A 64 -40.38 -9.15 20.04
CA GLN A 64 -40.05 -10.54 20.41
C GLN A 64 -38.81 -11.24 19.78
N LEU A 65 -37.69 -11.12 20.49
CA LEU A 65 -36.78 -12.25 20.76
C LEU A 65 -37.38 -13.08 21.91
N PRO A 66 -37.25 -14.42 21.88
CA PRO A 66 -36.54 -15.03 23.02
C PRO A 66 -35.71 -16.31 22.72
N ARG A 67 -34.53 -16.32 23.36
CA ARG A 67 -33.91 -17.46 24.08
C ARG A 67 -33.15 -18.55 23.29
N LEU A 68 -32.18 -19.11 24.02
CA LEU A 68 -31.07 -19.98 23.62
C LEU A 68 -31.44 -21.48 23.61
N GLU A 69 -30.65 -22.25 22.84
CA GLU A 69 -30.39 -23.70 22.90
C GLU A 69 -31.50 -24.70 22.51
N ALA A 70 -31.27 -25.40 21.39
CA ALA A 70 -31.22 -26.87 21.34
C ALA A 70 -30.41 -27.32 20.11
N ALA A 71 -29.58 -28.36 20.27
CA ALA A 71 -28.77 -28.91 19.18
C ALA A 71 -29.59 -29.77 18.21
N MET A 72 -29.32 -29.67 16.92
CA MET A 72 -29.60 -30.74 15.95
C MET A 72 -28.46 -30.81 14.93
N ASP A 73 -27.89 -32.01 14.80
CA ASP A 73 -26.90 -32.33 13.78
C ASP A 73 -27.42 -32.04 12.37
N LEU A 74 -26.60 -31.36 11.57
CA LEU A 74 -26.69 -31.35 10.12
C LEU A 74 -25.34 -31.82 9.57
N PRO A 75 -25.35 -32.67 8.53
CA PRO A 75 -24.24 -33.56 8.25
C PRO A 75 -23.01 -32.80 7.78
N VAL A 76 -21.84 -33.26 8.24
CA VAL A 76 -20.54 -32.85 7.72
C VAL A 76 -20.46 -33.27 6.25
N VAL A 77 -20.79 -32.34 5.34
CA VAL A 77 -20.37 -32.44 3.95
C VAL A 77 -18.88 -32.18 3.94
N VAL A 78 -18.09 -33.26 3.98
CA VAL A 78 -16.64 -33.21 3.75
C VAL A 78 -16.41 -32.82 2.30
N ASP A 79 -16.36 -31.51 2.03
CA ASP A 79 -15.99 -31.01 0.72
C ASP A 79 -14.54 -31.42 0.43
N SER A 80 -14.31 -32.09 -0.68
CA SER A 80 -13.02 -32.74 -0.99
C SER A 80 -11.95 -31.77 -1.50
N ASN A 81 -12.03 -30.51 -1.04
CA ASN A 81 -11.28 -29.34 -1.48
C ASN A 81 -10.14 -28.98 -0.50
N ASP A 82 -10.23 -29.39 0.77
CA ASP A 82 -9.23 -29.08 1.80
C ASP A 82 -7.82 -29.57 1.44
N GLY A 83 -7.69 -30.72 0.77
CA GLY A 83 -6.40 -31.28 0.37
C GLY A 83 -5.63 -30.39 -0.61
N GLU A 84 -6.32 -29.81 -1.60
CA GLU A 84 -5.71 -28.92 -2.60
C GLU A 84 -5.35 -27.56 -1.97
N MET A 85 -6.22 -27.03 -1.11
CA MET A 85 -5.93 -25.80 -0.34
C MET A 85 -4.75 -25.95 0.63
N VAL A 86 -4.63 -27.08 1.33
CA VAL A 86 -3.50 -27.38 2.23
C VAL A 86 -2.21 -27.54 1.43
N SER A 87 -2.23 -28.27 0.30
CA SER A 87 -1.06 -28.45 -0.56
C SER A 87 -0.54 -27.10 -1.10
N HIS A 88 -1.43 -26.25 -1.64
CA HIS A 88 -1.08 -24.91 -2.09
C HIS A 88 -0.70 -23.93 -0.96
N LYS A 89 -1.01 -24.22 0.30
CA LYS A 89 -0.51 -23.44 1.44
C LYS A 89 0.91 -23.88 1.78
N LEU A 90 1.15 -25.19 1.85
CA LEU A 90 2.46 -25.79 2.14
C LEU A 90 3.52 -25.42 1.08
N GLU A 91 3.15 -25.46 -0.19
CA GLU A 91 3.99 -25.02 -1.31
C GLU A 91 4.45 -23.56 -1.13
N LYS A 92 3.52 -22.65 -0.78
CA LYS A 92 3.83 -21.23 -0.55
C LYS A 92 4.66 -21.00 0.71
N MET A 93 4.50 -21.81 1.75
CA MET A 93 5.38 -21.79 2.93
C MET A 93 6.79 -22.22 2.56
N SER A 94 6.97 -23.29 1.79
CA SER A 94 8.29 -23.76 1.36
C SER A 94 9.04 -22.70 0.52
N ILE A 95 8.35 -22.05 -0.43
CA ILE A 95 8.92 -20.95 -1.24
C ILE A 95 9.28 -19.73 -0.37
N LEU A 96 8.49 -19.47 0.69
CA LEU A 96 8.75 -18.38 1.63
C LEU A 96 10.00 -18.65 2.49
N GLU A 97 10.13 -19.85 3.04
CA GLU A 97 11.26 -20.26 3.86
C GLU A 97 12.57 -20.26 3.07
N GLU A 98 12.56 -20.83 1.86
CA GLU A 98 13.71 -20.80 0.94
C GLU A 98 14.16 -19.35 0.66
N ALA A 99 13.24 -18.46 0.31
CA ALA A 99 13.56 -17.07 -0.01
C ALA A 99 14.05 -16.26 1.21
N ILE A 100 13.56 -16.55 2.42
CA ILE A 100 14.04 -15.94 3.66
C ILE A 100 15.46 -16.44 3.99
N LEU A 101 15.72 -17.75 3.86
CA LEU A 101 17.05 -18.34 4.11
C LEU A 101 18.09 -17.78 3.12
N GLU A 102 17.79 -17.76 1.82
CA GLU A 102 18.65 -17.13 0.81
C GLU A 102 18.98 -15.67 1.16
N THR A 103 17.97 -14.90 1.58
CA THR A 103 18.12 -13.47 1.88
C THR A 103 19.00 -13.25 3.12
N ARG A 104 18.84 -14.08 4.16
CA ARG A 104 19.67 -14.01 5.38
C ARG A 104 21.14 -14.32 5.11
N SER A 105 21.43 -15.20 4.14
CA SER A 105 22.80 -15.50 3.70
C SER A 105 23.39 -14.47 2.73
N MET A 106 22.64 -13.42 2.35
CA MET A 106 23.03 -12.48 1.29
C MET A 106 23.20 -11.04 1.82
N PRO A 107 24.40 -10.43 1.69
CA PRO A 107 24.61 -9.04 2.10
C PRO A 107 23.82 -8.09 1.18
N LEU A 108 23.51 -6.90 1.71
CA LEU A 108 22.56 -5.95 1.11
C LEU A 108 22.91 -5.56 -0.34
N GLU A 109 24.19 -5.48 -0.67
CA GLU A 109 24.71 -5.10 -1.99
C GLU A 109 24.41 -6.14 -3.07
N ASN A 110 24.31 -7.41 -2.67
CA ASN A 110 24.11 -8.55 -3.58
C ASN A 110 22.64 -8.90 -3.79
N ARG A 111 21.72 -8.30 -3.01
CA ARG A 111 20.29 -8.61 -3.06
C ARG A 111 19.67 -8.27 -4.43
N LEU A 112 18.83 -9.19 -4.90
CA LEU A 112 18.13 -9.08 -6.19
C LEU A 112 17.26 -7.82 -6.25
N ARG A 113 17.07 -7.25 -7.44
CA ARG A 113 16.14 -6.12 -7.58
C ARG A 113 14.72 -6.63 -7.73
N LEU A 114 13.85 -6.24 -6.80
CA LEU A 114 12.43 -6.58 -6.85
C LEU A 114 11.74 -5.83 -8.01
N PRO A 115 11.10 -6.53 -8.97
CA PRO A 115 10.35 -5.89 -10.04
C PRO A 115 9.06 -5.25 -9.51
N ARG A 116 8.57 -4.20 -10.18
CA ARG A 116 7.27 -3.60 -9.85
C ARG A 116 6.13 -4.55 -10.25
N ILE A 117 5.49 -5.15 -9.25
CA ILE A 117 4.34 -6.04 -9.45
C ILE A 117 3.07 -5.24 -9.77
N PRO A 118 2.32 -5.54 -10.85
CA PRO A 118 1.01 -4.92 -11.11
C PRO A 118 -0.05 -5.31 -10.08
N LEU A 119 -0.96 -4.39 -9.73
CA LEU A 119 -2.01 -4.59 -8.71
C LEU A 119 -3.23 -5.41 -9.22
N SER A 120 -2.98 -6.58 -9.81
CA SER A 120 -4.02 -7.51 -10.27
C SER A 120 -4.73 -8.22 -9.11
N LYS A 121 -5.95 -8.75 -9.35
CA LYS A 121 -6.68 -9.56 -8.35
C LYS A 121 -5.84 -10.76 -7.88
N ARG A 122 -5.19 -11.48 -8.81
CA ARG A 122 -4.28 -12.62 -8.52
C ARG A 122 -3.12 -12.20 -7.63
N ASN A 123 -2.44 -11.10 -7.96
CA ASN A 123 -1.25 -10.66 -7.23
C ASN A 123 -1.62 -10.20 -5.81
N ARG A 124 -2.77 -9.55 -5.62
CA ARG A 124 -3.31 -9.24 -4.30
C ARG A 124 -3.65 -10.49 -3.49
N ALA A 125 -4.19 -11.53 -4.12
CA ALA A 125 -4.49 -12.80 -3.44
C ALA A 125 -3.20 -13.50 -2.95
N VAL A 126 -2.11 -13.48 -3.74
CA VAL A 126 -0.79 -13.99 -3.31
C VAL A 126 -0.27 -13.23 -2.09
N VAL A 127 -0.27 -11.89 -2.12
CA VAL A 127 0.18 -11.08 -0.98
C VAL A 127 -0.68 -11.32 0.26
N ARG A 128 -2.01 -11.38 0.12
CA ARG A 128 -2.93 -11.70 1.23
C ARG A 128 -2.71 -13.09 1.82
N ALA A 129 -2.30 -14.08 1.01
CA ALA A 129 -1.96 -15.42 1.50
C ALA A 129 -0.62 -15.46 2.25
N LEU A 130 0.38 -14.67 1.82
CA LEU A 130 1.68 -14.57 2.48
C LEU A 130 1.63 -13.78 3.80
N ASN A 131 0.81 -12.72 3.87
CA ASN A 131 0.76 -11.81 5.01
C ASN A 131 0.47 -12.45 6.39
N PRO A 132 -0.44 -13.44 6.56
CA PRO A 132 -0.60 -14.12 7.84
C PRO A 132 0.58 -15.03 8.19
N MET A 133 1.31 -15.55 7.19
CA MET A 133 2.48 -16.42 7.41
C MET A 133 3.70 -15.61 7.86
N LEU A 134 3.79 -14.34 7.45
CA LEU A 134 4.81 -13.39 7.90
C LEU A 134 4.84 -13.18 9.41
N VAL A 135 3.67 -13.16 10.07
CA VAL A 135 3.54 -12.77 11.48
C VAL A 135 4.47 -13.59 12.37
N THR A 136 4.49 -14.92 12.20
CA THR A 136 5.34 -15.85 12.95
C THR A 136 6.85 -15.59 12.75
N TYR A 137 7.29 -15.23 11.54
CA TYR A 137 8.71 -14.92 11.28
C TYR A 137 9.10 -13.53 11.80
N LEU A 138 8.18 -12.57 11.81
CA LEU A 138 8.40 -11.22 12.34
C LEU A 138 8.45 -11.23 13.88
N GLU A 139 7.56 -11.96 14.55
CA GLU A 139 7.58 -12.17 16.00
C GLU A 139 8.85 -12.89 16.47
N ALA A 140 9.41 -13.78 15.64
CA ALA A 140 10.67 -14.47 15.90
C ALA A 140 11.93 -13.65 15.58
N SER A 141 11.80 -12.49 14.93
CA SER A 141 12.95 -11.64 14.54
C SER A 141 13.45 -10.81 15.72
N ARG A 142 14.76 -10.84 15.97
CA ARG A 142 15.39 -10.21 17.14
C ARG A 142 15.95 -8.83 16.85
N ASP A 143 16.34 -8.57 15.61
CA ASP A 143 16.93 -7.31 15.18
C ASP A 143 16.34 -6.79 13.85
N LEU A 144 16.76 -5.58 13.48
CA LEU A 144 16.31 -4.90 12.27
C LEU A 144 16.80 -5.60 10.98
N CYS A 145 17.97 -6.24 11.01
CA CYS A 145 18.57 -6.93 9.87
C CYS A 145 17.85 -8.25 9.57
N GLU A 146 17.46 -9.00 10.60
CA GLU A 146 16.59 -10.17 10.49
C GLU A 146 15.21 -9.77 9.97
N THR A 147 14.62 -8.71 10.54
CA THR A 147 13.31 -8.17 10.13
C THR A 147 13.32 -7.76 8.65
N ASP A 148 14.32 -6.99 8.24
CA ASP A 148 14.53 -6.59 6.84
C ASP A 148 14.74 -7.81 5.92
N SER A 149 15.51 -8.81 6.36
CA SER A 149 15.71 -10.06 5.61
C SER A 149 14.42 -10.87 5.45
N VAL A 150 13.56 -10.91 6.47
CA VAL A 150 12.23 -11.56 6.41
C VAL A 150 11.30 -10.81 5.46
N LEU A 151 11.21 -9.48 5.56
CA LEU A 151 10.36 -8.67 4.69
C LEU A 151 10.82 -8.75 3.22
N PHE A 152 12.13 -8.66 2.98
CA PHE A 152 12.70 -8.77 1.64
C PHE A 152 12.54 -10.17 1.05
N GLY A 153 12.88 -11.22 1.81
CA GLY A 153 12.69 -12.61 1.40
C GLY A 153 11.22 -12.93 1.07
N THR A 154 10.28 -12.33 1.80
CA THR A 154 8.85 -12.47 1.49
C THR A 154 8.45 -11.76 0.19
N ALA A 155 9.02 -10.59 -0.09
CA ALA A 155 8.81 -9.92 -1.37
C ALA A 155 9.42 -10.71 -2.54
N VAL A 156 10.56 -11.39 -2.33
CA VAL A 156 11.15 -12.36 -3.28
C VAL A 156 10.21 -13.55 -3.49
N ALA A 157 9.68 -14.16 -2.41
CA ALA A 157 8.72 -15.26 -2.49
C ALA A 157 7.44 -14.86 -3.25
N ALA A 158 6.90 -13.67 -2.98
CA ALA A 158 5.77 -13.11 -3.73
C ALA A 158 6.10 -12.95 -5.23
N CYS A 159 7.30 -12.47 -5.58
CA CYS A 159 7.75 -12.41 -6.97
C CYS A 159 7.82 -13.80 -7.62
N ARG A 160 8.39 -14.80 -6.92
CA ARG A 160 8.48 -16.20 -7.37
C ARG A 160 7.09 -16.79 -7.67
N ILE A 161 6.17 -16.72 -6.71
CA ILE A 161 4.79 -17.25 -6.83
C ILE A 161 4.00 -16.54 -7.95
N ILE A 162 4.28 -15.27 -8.22
CA ILE A 162 3.66 -14.49 -9.31
C ILE A 162 4.30 -14.79 -10.67
N GLY A 163 5.46 -15.47 -10.72
CA GLY A 163 6.23 -15.72 -11.94
C GLY A 163 6.99 -14.48 -12.45
N ALA A 164 7.22 -13.49 -11.58
CA ALA A 164 7.95 -12.28 -11.91
C ALA A 164 9.46 -12.55 -11.97
N LYS A 165 10.09 -12.26 -13.12
CA LYS A 165 11.54 -12.40 -13.29
C LYS A 165 12.27 -11.43 -12.36
N LEU A 166 13.06 -11.95 -11.43
CA LEU A 166 13.93 -11.18 -10.53
C LEU A 166 15.23 -10.82 -11.27
N PRO A 167 15.46 -9.55 -11.66
CA PRO A 167 16.74 -9.13 -12.19
C PRO A 167 17.85 -9.23 -11.13
N MET A 168 18.96 -9.87 -11.54
CA MET A 168 20.19 -9.95 -10.76
C MET A 168 20.68 -8.57 -10.32
N ALA A 169 21.26 -8.51 -9.12
CA ALA A 169 22.02 -7.35 -8.66
C ALA A 169 23.05 -6.92 -9.71
N GLY A 170 23.29 -5.62 -9.85
CA GLY A 170 24.21 -5.07 -10.84
C GLY A 170 23.67 -4.96 -12.28
N ARG A 171 22.56 -5.62 -12.68
CA ARG A 171 21.88 -5.30 -13.95
C ARG A 171 21.14 -3.97 -13.84
N ALA A 172 21.88 -2.87 -13.92
CA ALA A 172 21.32 -1.57 -14.21
C ALA A 172 20.56 -1.65 -15.55
N THR A 173 19.24 -1.51 -15.50
CA THR A 173 18.47 -1.07 -16.67
C THR A 173 19.17 0.18 -17.20
N LYS A 174 19.73 0.10 -18.42
CA LYS A 174 20.62 1.10 -19.02
C LYS A 174 20.20 2.49 -18.55
N GLN A 175 21.03 3.16 -17.76
CA GLN A 175 20.80 4.57 -17.44
C GLN A 175 20.66 5.27 -18.79
N SER A 176 19.47 5.81 -19.06
CA SER A 176 19.30 6.61 -20.26
C SER A 176 20.27 7.77 -20.14
N SER A 177 21.24 7.85 -21.05
CA SER A 177 22.22 8.94 -21.09
C SER A 177 21.56 10.31 -21.34
N ALA A 178 20.26 10.32 -21.62
CA ALA A 178 19.41 11.50 -21.59
C ALA A 178 19.43 12.15 -20.19
N ILE A 179 20.08 13.32 -20.12
CA ILE A 179 20.01 14.24 -18.97
C ILE A 179 18.54 14.48 -18.61
N PRO A 180 18.10 14.20 -17.36
CA PRO A 180 16.71 14.40 -16.97
C PRO A 180 16.25 15.86 -17.16
N ALA A 181 15.02 16.06 -17.65
CA ALA A 181 14.51 17.39 -17.98
C ALA A 181 14.42 18.36 -16.78
N TRP A 182 14.46 17.87 -15.53
CA TRP A 182 14.60 18.73 -14.35
C TRP A 182 16.03 19.30 -14.22
N ARG A 183 17.06 18.50 -14.54
CA ARG A 183 18.47 18.89 -14.43
C ARG A 183 18.79 19.99 -15.44
N LYS A 184 18.38 19.81 -16.70
CA LYS A 184 18.52 20.84 -17.75
C LYS A 184 17.87 22.16 -17.34
N ARG A 185 16.65 22.13 -16.79
CA ARG A 185 15.95 23.33 -16.27
C ARG A 185 16.69 24.03 -15.12
N ILE A 186 17.41 23.29 -14.27
CA ILE A 186 18.26 23.88 -13.22
C ILE A 186 19.51 24.51 -13.83
N GLU A 187 20.18 23.80 -14.74
CA GLU A 187 21.37 24.29 -15.45
C GLU A 187 21.05 25.56 -16.27
N ASP A 188 19.92 25.61 -16.98
CA ASP A 188 19.42 26.79 -17.71
C ASP A 188 19.12 27.97 -16.75
N ARG A 189 18.54 27.71 -15.57
CA ARG A 189 18.29 28.75 -14.55
C ARG A 189 19.59 29.28 -13.95
N ILE A 190 20.58 28.43 -13.71
CA ILE A 190 21.91 28.82 -13.23
C ILE A 190 22.63 29.65 -14.29
N ALA A 191 22.60 29.24 -15.56
CA ALA A 191 23.19 29.99 -16.67
C ALA A 191 22.54 31.38 -16.82
N LYS A 192 21.21 31.45 -16.72
CA LYS A 192 20.47 32.73 -16.74
C LYS A 192 20.75 33.62 -15.53
N ALA A 193 20.97 33.05 -14.34
CA ALA A 193 21.37 33.78 -13.14
C ALA A 193 22.83 34.27 -13.23
N LYS A 194 23.72 33.51 -13.86
CA LYS A 194 25.08 33.91 -14.27
C LYS A 194 25.06 34.76 -15.54
N GLY A 195 24.13 35.72 -15.61
CA GLY A 195 24.02 36.68 -16.73
C GLY A 195 25.37 37.35 -17.03
N PRO A 196 25.55 37.86 -18.27
CA PRO A 196 26.87 38.15 -18.82
C PRO A 196 27.72 38.97 -17.87
N TYR A 197 28.87 38.42 -17.47
CA TYR A 197 29.88 39.13 -16.70
C TYR A 197 30.15 40.46 -17.42
N ARG A 198 29.81 41.57 -16.77
CA ARG A 198 30.13 42.90 -17.29
C ARG A 198 31.65 43.02 -17.34
N GLN A 199 32.18 42.96 -18.55
CA GLN A 199 33.60 43.17 -18.82
C GLN A 199 33.88 44.69 -18.81
N THR A 200 33.67 45.31 -17.65
CA THR A 200 33.86 46.74 -17.39
C THR A 200 34.96 46.93 -16.35
N ASP A 201 36.18 46.53 -16.71
CA ASP A 201 37.42 47.06 -16.13
C ASP A 201 38.48 47.17 -17.23
N LYS A 202 38.30 48.20 -18.06
CA LYS A 202 39.37 48.83 -18.83
C LYS A 202 39.51 50.28 -18.36
N LEU A 203 39.90 50.45 -17.10
CA LEU A 203 40.49 51.72 -16.68
C LEU A 203 41.94 51.75 -17.17
N GLN A 204 42.15 52.49 -18.26
CA GLN A 204 43.48 52.98 -18.59
C GLN A 204 43.92 53.91 -17.46
N VAL A 205 45.06 53.63 -16.85
CA VAL A 205 45.86 54.63 -16.15
C VAL A 205 47.12 54.85 -16.98
N ARG A 206 47.28 56.08 -17.45
CA ARG A 206 48.52 56.64 -17.98
C ARG A 206 49.08 57.59 -16.93
#